data_AF-A0A1I6ZPS2-F1
#
_entry.id   AF-A0A1I6ZPS2-F1
#
_cell.length_a   1.000
_cell.length_b   1.000
_cell.length_c   1.000
_cell.angle_alpha   90.00
_cell.angle_beta   90.00
_cell.angle_gamma   90.00
#
_symmetry.space_group_name_H-M   'P 1'
#
loop_
_entity.id
_entity.type
_entity.pdbx_description
1 polymer ?
#
loop_
_entity_poly.entity_id
_entity_poly.type
_entity_poly.pdbx_seq_one_letter_code
_entity_poly.pdbx_strand_id
1 'polypeptide(L)'
;MQFFSPHDLSEVLGLTTQEGIAQLVQNIQEHLKQNAVRSIKVYGQDFEAEEVLDFLMGLQGESLVFIDWVRLHPGIKKALTLGDFTTLRIDTVIREHSLFSAFKKFLTPFLKENLKRALSESLTTEDWQRVSELLAYTALLVEKSILEVEYEVVCTIQSRIESLSLKVESVDSERRLMNTLTLLYNPQFYACLNALEKENYAIKLLPLELFQKLLEHAYMTPQLAKNILSHIQILELNPHHKKKVDEFSLALRTGKIEFKKERRRARMNKVQQWQRLVVALLVLCVVCITFGFYIHDAKVITPEVTHFQSGFDSISKDQMAMLDSLYQPKALEEETIESISESELYGTPVFITGDSTAYASIKNLKARNLKHDLMLDYNLQDFLETRNVFVANCDELDDLNAFQLNHLPLNSDSMHKGSHSFQNRTYSDVYMVVFEDKEEGEITGIYVPEDKEVELNLKEGDLVFFYSGQSMSPFNPTDTKNRGYGSRTYRQMLKGSLDHHFCNFSAVNRNLLMHTYRVGPTPETGKSVLHRIKGGELKLVSTSLTKLD
;
A
#
# COMPACT_ATOMS: atom_id res chain seq x y z
N MET A 1 -6.89 28.61 -31.74
CA MET A 1 -7.52 27.77 -32.78
C MET A 1 -8.56 26.94 -32.08
N GLN A 2 -9.84 27.08 -32.47
CA GLN A 2 -10.93 26.34 -31.85
C GLN A 2 -11.12 25.00 -32.57
N PHE A 3 -11.51 23.97 -31.82
CA PHE A 3 -11.91 22.68 -32.39
C PHE A 3 -13.41 22.73 -32.71
N PHE A 4 -13.78 22.32 -33.93
CA PHE A 4 -15.18 22.17 -34.33
C PHE A 4 -15.47 20.71 -34.65
N SER A 5 -16.50 20.12 -34.06
CA SER A 5 -16.95 18.79 -34.49
C SER A 5 -17.81 18.93 -35.76
N PRO A 6 -17.44 18.30 -36.89
CA PRO A 6 -18.27 18.30 -38.09
C PRO A 6 -19.66 17.72 -37.84
N HIS A 7 -19.80 16.77 -36.90
CA HIS A 7 -21.09 16.23 -36.51
C HIS A 7 -21.98 17.28 -35.81
N ASP A 8 -21.43 18.01 -34.84
CA ASP A 8 -22.20 19.05 -34.15
C ASP A 8 -22.55 20.21 -35.11
N LEU A 9 -21.61 20.56 -36.01
CA LEU A 9 -21.86 21.54 -37.07
C LEU A 9 -23.00 21.10 -37.99
N SER A 10 -23.03 19.82 -38.40
CA SER A 10 -24.09 19.32 -39.26
C SER A 10 -25.47 19.35 -38.58
N GLU A 11 -25.54 19.07 -37.27
CA GLU A 11 -26.78 19.18 -36.50
C GLU A 11 -27.26 20.63 -36.43
N VAL A 12 -26.36 21.57 -36.17
CA VAL A 12 -26.67 23.01 -36.12
C VAL A 12 -27.15 23.53 -37.49
N LEU A 13 -26.58 23.01 -38.58
CA LEU A 13 -26.91 23.41 -39.96
C LEU A 13 -28.08 22.60 -40.56
N GLY A 14 -28.63 21.62 -39.83
CA GLY A 14 -29.74 20.78 -40.32
C GLY A 14 -29.34 19.86 -41.48
N LEU A 15 -28.07 19.46 -41.57
CA LEU A 15 -27.55 18.56 -42.60
C LEU A 15 -27.64 17.10 -42.15
N THR A 16 -27.88 16.18 -43.09
CA THR A 16 -28.02 14.75 -42.79
C THR A 16 -26.67 14.10 -42.41
N THR A 17 -26.67 13.33 -41.32
CA THR A 17 -25.47 12.71 -40.71
C THR A 17 -25.19 11.27 -41.18
N GLN A 18 -25.92 10.76 -42.17
CA GLN A 18 -25.81 9.35 -42.61
C GLN A 18 -24.58 9.06 -43.50
N GLU A 19 -23.84 10.10 -43.89
CA GLU A 19 -22.71 9.98 -44.81
C GLU A 19 -21.37 9.89 -44.05
N GLY A 20 -20.34 9.35 -44.71
CA GLY A 20 -18.99 9.30 -44.14
C GLY A 20 -18.43 10.70 -43.85
N ILE A 21 -17.54 10.81 -42.86
CA ILE A 21 -17.03 12.09 -42.34
C ILE A 21 -16.45 13.01 -43.43
N ALA A 22 -15.81 12.46 -44.46
CA ALA A 22 -15.27 13.22 -45.58
C ALA A 22 -16.37 13.95 -46.38
N GLN A 23 -17.47 13.24 -46.68
CA GLN A 23 -18.61 13.80 -47.40
C GLN A 23 -19.33 14.83 -46.53
N LEU A 24 -19.47 14.55 -45.23
CA LEU A 24 -20.06 15.49 -44.28
C LEU A 24 -19.31 16.82 -44.24
N VAL A 25 -17.97 16.78 -44.17
CA VAL A 25 -17.12 17.98 -44.22
C VAL A 25 -17.33 18.77 -45.52
N GLN A 26 -17.38 18.09 -46.67
CA GLN A 26 -17.63 18.74 -47.96
C GLN A 26 -19.01 19.41 -48.00
N ASN A 27 -20.06 18.72 -47.54
CA ASN A 27 -21.43 19.25 -47.53
C ASN A 27 -21.54 20.50 -46.65
N ILE A 28 -20.88 20.51 -45.48
CA ILE A 28 -20.83 21.69 -44.60
C ILE A 28 -20.13 22.85 -45.31
N GLN A 29 -18.97 22.61 -45.95
CA GLN A 29 -18.25 23.66 -46.68
C GLN A 29 -19.08 24.25 -47.83
N GLU A 30 -19.77 23.42 -48.59
CA GLU A 30 -20.66 23.85 -49.67
C GLU A 30 -21.84 24.65 -49.12
N HIS A 31 -22.47 24.17 -48.03
CA HIS A 31 -23.59 24.85 -47.39
C HIS A 31 -23.21 26.26 -46.89
N LEU A 32 -22.05 26.41 -46.24
CA LEU A 32 -21.59 27.72 -45.75
C LEU A 32 -21.30 28.69 -46.89
N LYS A 33 -20.70 28.21 -47.99
CA LYS A 33 -20.40 29.04 -49.17
C LYS A 33 -21.66 29.45 -49.93
N GLN A 34 -22.61 28.53 -50.11
CA GLN A 34 -23.83 28.78 -50.90
C GLN A 34 -24.84 29.67 -50.19
N ASN A 35 -24.98 29.53 -48.86
CA ASN A 35 -25.99 30.25 -48.08
C ASN A 35 -25.49 31.59 -47.50
N ALA A 36 -24.26 32.00 -47.82
CA ALA A 36 -23.64 33.24 -47.33
C ALA A 36 -23.75 33.41 -45.80
N VAL A 37 -23.60 32.30 -45.06
CA VAL A 37 -23.66 32.29 -43.59
C VAL A 37 -22.48 33.10 -43.07
N ARG A 38 -22.74 34.11 -42.24
CA ARG A 38 -21.69 35.00 -41.69
C ARG A 38 -21.17 34.53 -40.34
N SER A 39 -22.05 34.00 -39.50
CA SER A 39 -21.70 33.44 -38.20
C SER A 39 -22.51 32.19 -37.91
N ILE A 40 -21.93 31.30 -37.10
CA ILE A 40 -22.52 30.04 -36.69
C ILE A 40 -22.46 29.96 -35.18
N LYS A 41 -23.60 29.69 -34.54
CA LYS A 41 -23.66 29.49 -33.10
C LYS A 41 -23.47 28.02 -32.76
N VAL A 42 -22.36 27.69 -32.13
CA VAL A 42 -22.02 26.32 -31.70
C VAL A 42 -21.44 26.38 -30.30
N TYR A 43 -21.73 25.39 -29.45
CA TYR A 43 -21.21 25.35 -28.07
C TYR A 43 -21.56 26.59 -27.21
N GLY A 44 -22.64 27.29 -27.55
CA GLY A 44 -23.05 28.52 -26.86
C GLY A 44 -22.28 29.79 -27.25
N GLN A 45 -21.34 29.70 -28.20
CA GLN A 45 -20.53 30.81 -28.72
C GLN A 45 -20.83 31.06 -30.21
N ASP A 46 -20.69 32.30 -30.65
CA ASP A 46 -20.82 32.67 -32.05
C ASP A 46 -19.44 32.69 -32.71
N PHE A 47 -19.27 31.93 -33.78
CA PHE A 47 -18.04 31.84 -34.56
C PHE A 47 -18.23 32.41 -35.95
N GLU A 48 -17.19 33.02 -36.51
CA GLU A 48 -17.21 33.47 -37.90
C GLU A 48 -17.18 32.27 -38.84
N ALA A 49 -17.98 32.30 -39.90
CA ALA A 49 -18.04 31.19 -40.85
C ALA A 49 -16.68 30.94 -41.55
N GLU A 50 -15.84 31.97 -41.69
CA GLU A 50 -14.49 31.87 -42.23
C GLU A 50 -13.58 31.02 -41.33
N GLU A 51 -13.61 31.22 -40.01
CA GLU A 51 -12.84 30.40 -39.05
C GLU A 51 -13.23 28.91 -39.13
N VAL A 52 -14.54 28.65 -39.25
CA VAL A 52 -15.07 27.28 -39.39
C VAL A 52 -14.63 26.67 -40.73
N LEU A 53 -14.68 27.43 -41.82
CA LEU A 53 -14.22 26.98 -43.14
C LEU A 53 -12.73 26.66 -43.15
N ASP A 54 -11.89 27.51 -42.54
CA ASP A 54 -10.45 27.31 -42.44
C ASP A 54 -10.12 26.02 -41.68
N PHE A 55 -10.81 25.77 -40.56
CA PHE A 55 -10.68 24.51 -39.82
C PHE A 55 -11.05 23.31 -40.70
N LEU A 56 -12.21 23.35 -41.36
CA LEU A 56 -12.69 22.25 -42.20
C LEU A 56 -11.78 21.99 -43.39
N MET A 57 -11.20 23.02 -44.00
CA MET A 57 -10.25 22.89 -45.11
C MET A 57 -8.94 22.23 -44.68
N GLY A 58 -8.56 22.40 -43.40
CA GLY A 58 -7.42 21.73 -42.80
C GLY A 58 -7.64 20.23 -42.52
N LEU A 59 -8.88 19.73 -42.57
CA LEU A 59 -9.18 18.32 -42.35
C LEU A 59 -8.96 17.49 -43.62
N GLN A 60 -7.83 16.81 -43.69
CA GLN A 60 -7.49 15.85 -44.76
C GLN A 60 -6.85 14.57 -44.22
N GLY A 61 -7.02 13.46 -44.94
CA GLY A 61 -6.36 12.18 -44.65
C GLY A 61 -6.66 11.66 -43.25
N GLU A 62 -5.59 11.46 -42.45
CA GLU A 62 -5.67 10.90 -41.09
C GLU A 62 -6.49 11.77 -40.12
N SER A 63 -6.53 13.08 -40.31
CA SER A 63 -7.29 13.99 -39.44
C SER A 63 -8.80 13.70 -39.44
N LEU A 64 -9.34 13.16 -40.54
CA LEU A 64 -10.74 12.74 -40.61
C LEU A 64 -11.01 11.55 -39.67
N VAL A 65 -10.08 10.59 -39.57
CA VAL A 65 -10.17 9.47 -38.63
C VAL A 65 -10.07 9.97 -37.19
N PHE A 66 -9.23 10.97 -36.94
CA PHE A 66 -9.08 11.56 -35.61
C PHE A 66 -10.35 12.28 -35.12
N ILE A 67 -11.14 12.87 -36.03
CA ILE A 67 -12.46 13.42 -35.69
C ILE A 67 -13.39 12.33 -35.16
N ASP A 68 -13.41 11.15 -35.79
CA ASP A 68 -14.21 10.03 -35.33
C ASP A 68 -13.73 9.53 -33.97
N TRP A 69 -12.42 9.47 -33.74
CA TRP A 69 -11.86 9.10 -32.43
C TRP A 69 -12.26 10.10 -31.34
N VAL A 70 -12.21 11.41 -31.63
CA VAL A 70 -12.70 12.43 -30.70
C VAL A 70 -14.19 12.23 -30.39
N ARG A 71 -15.00 11.90 -31.40
CA ARG A 71 -16.43 11.63 -31.22
C ARG A 71 -16.68 10.41 -30.30
N LEU A 72 -15.89 9.36 -30.44
CA LEU A 72 -16.01 8.15 -29.61
C LEU A 72 -15.61 8.38 -28.14
N HIS A 73 -14.89 9.46 -27.84
CA HIS A 73 -14.47 9.81 -26.48
C HIS A 73 -15.12 11.10 -25.97
N PRO A 74 -16.25 11.00 -25.25
CA PRO A 74 -16.99 12.16 -24.74
C PRO A 74 -16.14 13.12 -23.90
N GLY A 75 -15.21 12.60 -23.09
CA GLY A 75 -14.31 13.43 -22.27
C GLY A 75 -13.36 14.29 -23.11
N ILE A 76 -12.76 13.71 -24.15
CA ILE A 76 -11.89 14.45 -25.09
C ILE A 76 -12.72 15.46 -25.88
N LYS A 77 -13.89 15.05 -26.38
CA LYS A 77 -14.80 15.96 -27.09
C LYS A 77 -15.17 17.18 -26.23
N LYS A 78 -15.59 16.97 -24.97
CA LYS A 78 -15.93 18.05 -24.04
C LYS A 78 -14.74 18.96 -23.74
N ALA A 79 -13.56 18.40 -23.50
CA ALA A 79 -12.35 19.18 -23.25
C ALA A 79 -11.98 20.07 -24.45
N LEU A 80 -12.12 19.56 -25.67
CA LEU A 80 -11.83 20.30 -26.90
C LEU A 80 -12.86 21.39 -27.22
N THR A 81 -14.14 21.11 -26.99
CA THR A 81 -15.25 21.97 -27.45
C THR A 81 -15.68 22.98 -26.39
N LEU A 82 -15.80 22.55 -25.14
CA LEU A 82 -16.32 23.34 -24.02
C LEU A 82 -15.22 23.77 -23.04
N GLY A 83 -14.01 23.22 -23.16
CA GLY A 83 -12.97 23.39 -22.13
C GLY A 83 -13.31 22.67 -20.82
N ASP A 84 -14.28 21.76 -20.85
CA ASP A 84 -14.72 20.99 -19.69
C ASP A 84 -13.93 19.68 -19.61
N PHE A 85 -12.96 19.64 -18.70
CA PHE A 85 -12.15 18.46 -18.44
C PHE A 85 -12.89 17.55 -17.46
N THR A 86 -13.07 16.29 -17.83
CA THR A 86 -13.60 15.24 -16.93
C THR A 86 -12.50 14.20 -16.69
N THR A 87 -12.72 13.21 -15.82
CA THR A 87 -11.74 12.13 -15.64
C THR A 87 -11.41 11.48 -16.99
N LEU A 88 -10.14 11.56 -17.40
CA LEU A 88 -9.71 11.05 -18.69
C LEU A 88 -9.62 9.52 -18.67
N ARG A 89 -10.29 8.88 -19.63
CA ARG A 89 -10.15 7.45 -19.93
C ARG A 89 -9.93 7.29 -21.43
N ILE A 90 -8.72 6.86 -21.79
CA ILE A 90 -8.36 6.55 -23.17
C ILE A 90 -8.28 5.05 -23.29
N ASP A 91 -8.98 4.50 -24.29
CA ASP A 91 -8.95 3.07 -24.55
C ASP A 91 -7.54 2.64 -24.95
N THR A 92 -7.11 1.48 -24.44
CA THR A 92 -5.80 0.89 -24.76
C THR A 92 -5.60 0.75 -26.25
N VAL A 93 -6.66 0.42 -26.99
CA VAL A 93 -6.68 0.31 -28.46
C VAL A 93 -6.22 1.59 -29.15
N ILE A 94 -6.68 2.77 -28.72
CA ILE A 94 -6.26 4.04 -29.31
C ILE A 94 -4.84 4.39 -28.89
N ARG A 95 -4.52 4.21 -27.60
CA ARG A 95 -3.20 4.53 -27.05
C ARG A 95 -2.07 3.72 -27.71
N GLU A 96 -2.35 2.47 -28.06
CA GLU A 96 -1.40 1.54 -28.67
C GLU A 96 -1.47 1.54 -30.21
N HIS A 97 -2.38 2.31 -30.79
CA HIS A 97 -2.52 2.44 -32.24
C HIS A 97 -1.29 3.14 -32.86
N SER A 98 -0.88 2.71 -34.06
CA SER A 98 0.27 3.27 -34.79
C SER A 98 0.15 4.78 -35.04
N LEU A 99 -1.08 5.25 -35.30
CA LEU A 99 -1.42 6.66 -35.52
C LEU A 99 -1.53 7.50 -34.25
N PHE A 100 -1.34 6.95 -33.04
CA PHE A 100 -1.53 7.68 -31.80
C PHE A 100 -0.60 8.92 -31.68
N SER A 101 0.63 8.84 -32.19
CA SER A 101 1.54 9.98 -32.22
C SER A 101 1.04 11.12 -33.13
N ALA A 102 0.46 10.78 -34.29
CA ALA A 102 -0.16 11.75 -35.19
C ALA A 102 -1.45 12.33 -34.57
N PHE A 103 -2.22 11.51 -33.87
CA PHE A 103 -3.40 11.95 -33.10
C PHE A 103 -3.03 12.98 -32.02
N LYS A 104 -1.95 12.77 -31.26
CA LYS A 104 -1.45 13.75 -30.28
C LYS A 104 -1.06 15.08 -30.93
N LYS A 105 -0.38 15.03 -32.08
CA LYS A 105 -0.04 16.22 -32.87
C LYS A 105 -1.29 16.97 -33.33
N PHE A 106 -2.33 16.24 -33.74
CA PHE A 106 -3.61 16.81 -34.13
C PHE A 106 -4.34 17.48 -32.95
N LEU A 107 -4.36 16.85 -31.77
CA LEU A 107 -5.06 17.39 -30.60
C LEU A 107 -4.35 18.57 -29.93
N THR A 108 -3.01 18.58 -29.96
CA THR A 108 -2.19 19.53 -29.20
C THR A 108 -2.61 21.01 -29.39
N PRO A 109 -2.80 21.54 -30.62
CA PRO A 109 -3.15 22.95 -30.82
C PRO A 109 -4.47 23.37 -30.17
N PHE A 110 -5.40 22.43 -29.99
CA PHE A 110 -6.73 22.67 -29.45
C PHE A 110 -6.79 22.47 -27.93
N LEU A 111 -6.03 21.50 -27.41
CA LEU A 111 -6.03 21.19 -25.98
C LEU A 111 -5.10 22.11 -25.18
N LYS A 112 -3.92 22.45 -25.72
CA LYS A 112 -2.83 23.05 -24.95
C LYS A 112 -3.24 24.33 -24.21
N GLU A 113 -3.77 25.33 -24.91
CA GLU A 113 -4.10 26.62 -24.27
C GLU A 113 -5.29 26.53 -23.32
N ASN A 114 -6.28 25.67 -23.65
CA ASN A 114 -7.41 25.42 -22.76
C ASN A 114 -6.98 24.69 -21.49
N LEU A 115 -6.06 23.73 -21.61
CA LEU A 115 -5.50 22.99 -20.49
C LEU A 115 -4.67 23.90 -19.59
N LYS A 116 -3.80 24.75 -20.17
CA LYS A 116 -3.03 25.74 -19.41
C LYS A 116 -3.95 26.67 -18.63
N ARG A 117 -4.97 27.24 -19.26
CA ARG A 117 -5.94 28.12 -18.58
C ARG A 117 -6.62 27.42 -17.39
N ALA A 118 -7.13 26.21 -17.60
CA ALA A 118 -7.79 25.44 -16.55
C ALA A 118 -6.83 25.08 -15.40
N LEU A 119 -5.56 24.80 -15.70
CA LEU A 119 -4.51 24.57 -14.71
C LEU A 119 -4.23 25.84 -13.92
N SER A 120 -4.02 27.00 -14.57
CA SER A 120 -3.79 28.29 -13.89
C SER A 120 -4.90 28.62 -12.89
N GLU A 121 -6.16 28.41 -13.29
CA GLU A 121 -7.33 28.63 -12.43
C GLU A 121 -7.30 27.68 -11.22
N SER A 122 -7.08 26.39 -11.45
CA SER A 122 -7.06 25.37 -10.39
C SER A 122 -5.88 25.53 -9.42
N LEU A 123 -4.73 25.97 -9.93
CA LEU A 123 -3.54 26.30 -9.12
C LEU A 123 -3.78 27.53 -8.23
N THR A 124 -4.57 28.50 -8.72
CA THR A 124 -4.93 29.70 -7.95
C THR A 124 -5.85 29.36 -6.78
N THR A 125 -6.80 28.44 -6.99
CA THR A 125 -7.72 27.96 -5.95
C THR A 125 -7.15 26.86 -5.07
N GLU A 126 -5.91 26.42 -5.33
CA GLU A 126 -5.25 25.29 -4.66
C GLU A 126 -6.06 23.97 -4.72
N ASP A 127 -6.80 23.76 -5.81
CA ASP A 127 -7.54 22.51 -6.05
C ASP A 127 -6.62 21.45 -6.65
N TRP A 128 -5.82 20.83 -5.78
CA TRP A 128 -4.83 19.83 -6.18
C TRP A 128 -5.44 18.57 -6.82
N GLN A 129 -6.69 18.23 -6.47
CA GLN A 129 -7.39 17.12 -7.11
C GLN A 129 -7.65 17.46 -8.58
N ARG A 130 -8.22 18.65 -8.82
CA ARG A 130 -8.48 19.12 -10.17
C ARG A 130 -7.20 19.25 -10.99
N VAL A 131 -6.12 19.76 -10.40
CA VAL A 131 -4.81 19.82 -11.08
C VAL A 131 -4.33 18.44 -11.50
N SER A 132 -4.43 17.42 -10.63
CA SER A 132 -4.05 16.04 -10.98
C SER A 132 -4.88 15.46 -12.12
N GLU A 133 -6.19 15.74 -12.16
CA GLU A 133 -7.07 15.29 -13.25
C GLU A 133 -6.74 15.98 -14.58
N LEU A 134 -6.42 17.28 -14.53
CA LEU A 134 -6.01 18.06 -15.70
C LEU A 134 -4.66 17.56 -16.24
N LEU A 135 -3.70 17.24 -15.36
CA LEU A 135 -2.41 16.68 -15.75
C LEU A 135 -2.57 15.36 -16.52
N ALA A 136 -3.61 14.55 -16.27
CA ALA A 136 -3.83 13.34 -17.07
C ALA A 136 -4.00 13.63 -18.58
N TYR A 137 -4.49 14.83 -18.95
CA TYR A 137 -4.63 15.24 -20.36
C TYR A 137 -3.30 15.59 -21.03
N THR A 138 -2.20 15.77 -20.29
CA THR A 138 -0.88 15.95 -20.92
C THR A 138 -0.47 14.73 -21.75
N ALA A 139 -0.97 13.54 -21.40
CA ALA A 139 -0.78 12.30 -22.17
C ALA A 139 -1.30 12.38 -23.62
N LEU A 140 -2.18 13.35 -23.95
CA LEU A 140 -2.70 13.62 -25.29
C LEU A 140 -1.89 14.69 -26.05
N LEU A 141 -0.87 15.28 -25.43
CA LEU A 141 -0.03 16.31 -26.03
C LEU A 141 1.27 15.73 -26.58
N VAL A 142 1.91 16.46 -27.47
CA VAL A 142 3.30 16.19 -27.87
C VAL A 142 4.27 16.59 -26.76
N GLU A 143 5.39 15.87 -26.65
CA GLU A 143 6.41 16.01 -25.59
C GLU A 143 6.81 17.46 -25.29
N LYS A 144 7.11 18.25 -26.32
CA LYS A 144 7.44 19.68 -26.15
C LYS A 144 6.31 20.48 -25.48
N SER A 145 5.05 20.22 -25.87
CA SER A 145 3.90 20.92 -25.31
C SER A 145 3.55 20.45 -23.90
N ILE A 146 3.88 19.20 -23.55
CA ILE A 146 3.76 18.69 -22.18
C ILE A 146 4.62 19.53 -21.25
N LEU A 147 5.90 19.70 -21.57
CA LEU A 147 6.84 20.50 -20.77
C LEU A 147 6.36 21.95 -20.60
N GLU A 148 5.80 22.56 -21.66
CA GLU A 148 5.28 23.92 -21.61
C GLU A 148 4.02 24.08 -20.74
N VAL A 149 3.21 23.02 -20.63
CA VAL A 149 2.01 22.99 -19.77
C VAL A 149 2.41 22.70 -18.33
N GLU A 150 3.28 21.71 -18.11
CA GLU A 150 3.73 21.33 -16.77
C GLU A 150 4.60 22.39 -16.11
N TYR A 151 5.32 23.22 -16.88
CA TYR A 151 6.17 24.28 -16.35
C TYR A 151 5.45 25.18 -15.33
N GLU A 152 4.20 25.54 -15.60
CA GLU A 152 3.41 26.40 -14.70
C GLU A 152 3.07 25.71 -13.36
N VAL A 153 2.73 24.42 -13.42
CA VAL A 153 2.50 23.58 -12.23
C VAL A 153 3.79 23.45 -11.44
N VAL A 154 4.91 23.17 -12.13
CA VAL A 154 6.24 23.04 -11.52
C VAL A 154 6.66 24.32 -10.80
N CYS A 155 6.57 25.48 -11.46
CA CYS A 155 6.90 26.76 -10.85
C CYS A 155 6.02 27.07 -9.64
N THR A 156 4.72 26.74 -9.73
CA THR A 156 3.79 26.94 -8.61
C THR A 156 4.16 26.06 -7.42
N ILE A 157 4.43 24.77 -7.64
CA ILE A 157 4.86 23.84 -6.58
C ILE A 157 6.17 24.32 -5.94
N GLN A 158 7.16 24.69 -6.75
CA GLN A 158 8.43 25.23 -6.25
C GLN A 158 8.19 26.45 -5.35
N SER A 159 7.45 27.45 -5.85
CA SER A 159 7.14 28.66 -5.10
C SER A 159 6.40 28.36 -3.79
N ARG A 160 5.45 27.41 -3.80
CA ARG A 160 4.70 27.01 -2.61
C ARG A 160 5.59 26.31 -1.58
N ILE A 161 6.45 25.39 -2.00
CA ILE A 161 7.40 24.71 -1.11
C ILE A 161 8.43 25.69 -0.56
N GLU A 162 8.95 26.60 -1.36
CA GLU A 162 9.87 27.65 -0.91
C GLU A 162 9.20 28.59 0.11
N SER A 163 7.99 29.07 -0.20
CA SER A 163 7.19 29.87 0.74
C SER A 163 6.92 29.12 2.04
N LEU A 164 6.62 27.82 1.94
CA LEU A 164 6.41 26.97 3.10
C LEU A 164 7.70 26.82 3.94
N SER A 165 8.85 26.60 3.30
CA SER A 165 10.15 26.54 3.96
C SER A 165 10.44 27.81 4.75
N LEU A 166 10.21 28.98 4.16
CA LEU A 166 10.41 30.28 4.82
C LEU A 166 9.44 30.49 5.99
N LYS A 167 8.16 30.12 5.81
CA LYS A 167 7.15 30.23 6.87
C LYS A 167 7.50 29.36 8.07
N VAL A 168 7.95 28.14 7.83
CA VAL A 168 8.34 27.16 8.86
C VAL A 168 9.41 27.71 9.80
N GLU A 169 10.41 28.44 9.28
CA GLU A 169 11.50 29.00 10.10
C GLU A 169 11.02 30.00 11.17
N SER A 170 9.91 30.69 10.90
CA SER A 170 9.32 31.70 11.80
C SER A 170 8.35 31.13 12.83
N VAL A 171 8.07 29.82 12.82
CA VAL A 171 7.03 29.21 13.66
C VAL A 171 7.50 29.00 15.10
N ASP A 172 6.72 29.54 16.04
CA ASP A 172 6.98 29.54 17.48
C ASP A 172 6.22 28.47 18.28
N SER A 173 5.39 27.64 17.64
CA SER A 173 4.61 26.60 18.32
C SER A 173 4.29 25.40 17.45
N GLU A 174 4.13 24.23 18.07
CA GLU A 174 3.79 22.97 17.40
C GLU A 174 2.44 23.05 16.67
N ARG A 175 1.42 23.66 17.28
CA ARG A 175 0.09 23.84 16.65
C ARG A 175 0.17 24.70 15.39
N ARG A 176 0.94 25.79 15.42
CA ARG A 176 1.16 26.61 14.23
C ARG A 176 1.97 25.86 13.19
N LEU A 177 2.92 25.02 13.60
CA LEU A 177 3.70 24.19 12.67
C LEU A 177 2.78 23.22 11.92
N MET A 178 1.89 22.52 12.63
CA MET A 178 0.90 21.64 11.99
C MET A 178 0.03 22.38 10.97
N ASN A 179 -0.50 23.55 11.33
CA ASN A 179 -1.35 24.34 10.45
C ASN A 179 -0.60 24.85 9.21
N THR A 180 0.66 25.22 9.37
CA THR A 180 1.52 25.66 8.26
C THR A 180 1.81 24.50 7.30
N LEU A 181 1.94 23.27 7.80
CA LEU A 181 2.28 22.07 7.01
C LEU A 181 1.08 21.38 6.34
N THR A 182 -0.10 22.01 6.32
CA THR A 182 -1.33 21.48 5.69
C THR A 182 -1.13 20.95 4.28
N LEU A 183 -0.29 21.61 3.46
CA LEU A 183 0.05 21.15 2.12
C LEU A 183 0.68 19.74 2.11
N LEU A 184 1.58 19.44 3.05
CA LEU A 184 2.23 18.12 3.16
C LEU A 184 1.31 17.05 3.74
N TYR A 185 0.11 17.42 4.20
CA TYR A 185 -0.93 16.47 4.60
C TYR A 185 -1.95 16.20 3.50
N ASN A 186 -1.87 16.92 2.37
CA ASN A 186 -2.84 16.75 1.30
C ASN A 186 -2.44 15.59 0.38
N PRO A 187 -3.17 14.45 0.35
CA PRO A 187 -2.84 13.34 -0.55
C PRO A 187 -2.93 13.72 -2.03
N GLN A 188 -3.80 14.68 -2.39
CA GLN A 188 -3.98 15.11 -3.77
C GLN A 188 -2.80 15.94 -4.28
N PHE A 189 -2.07 16.61 -3.38
CA PHE A 189 -0.81 17.25 -3.74
C PHE A 189 0.23 16.22 -4.18
N TYR A 190 0.30 15.06 -3.53
CA TYR A 190 1.18 13.96 -3.93
C TYR A 190 0.71 13.26 -5.20
N ALA A 191 -0.60 13.13 -5.42
CA ALA A 191 -1.15 12.64 -6.69
C ALA A 191 -0.76 13.55 -7.86
N CYS A 192 -0.87 14.87 -7.69
CA CYS A 192 -0.40 15.85 -8.65
C CYS A 192 1.11 15.70 -8.95
N LEU A 193 1.94 15.50 -7.92
CA LEU A 193 3.36 15.25 -8.12
C LEU A 193 3.62 13.99 -8.94
N ASN A 194 2.91 12.89 -8.63
CA ASN A 194 3.03 11.62 -9.33
C ASN A 194 2.61 11.71 -10.80
N ALA A 195 1.59 12.53 -11.10
CA ALA A 195 1.07 12.77 -12.45
C ALA A 195 2.03 13.55 -13.37
N LEU A 196 3.04 14.23 -12.82
CA LEU A 196 4.07 14.90 -13.63
C LEU A 196 4.94 13.90 -14.38
N GLU A 197 5.35 14.29 -15.60
CA GLU A 197 6.24 13.50 -16.42
C GLU A 197 7.62 13.28 -15.78
N LYS A 198 8.33 12.27 -16.30
CA LYS A 198 9.63 11.82 -15.75
C LYS A 198 10.69 12.91 -15.81
N GLU A 199 10.63 13.79 -16.78
CA GLU A 199 11.53 14.93 -16.97
C GLU A 199 11.48 15.88 -15.76
N ASN A 200 10.33 15.95 -15.07
CA ASN A 200 10.11 16.78 -13.90
C ASN A 200 10.32 16.03 -12.56
N TYR A 201 11.04 14.91 -12.58
CA TYR A 201 11.32 14.10 -11.39
C TYR A 201 11.93 14.88 -10.22
N ALA A 202 12.76 15.89 -10.49
CA ALA A 202 13.40 16.71 -9.46
C ALA A 202 12.37 17.35 -8.51
N ILE A 203 11.18 17.70 -9.02
CA ILE A 203 10.12 18.34 -8.25
C ILE A 203 9.53 17.37 -7.21
N LYS A 204 9.51 16.07 -7.50
CA LYS A 204 9.09 15.02 -6.56
C LYS A 204 10.01 14.93 -5.33
N LEU A 205 11.24 15.46 -5.41
CA LEU A 205 12.20 15.45 -4.30
C LEU A 205 12.06 16.66 -3.36
N LEU A 206 11.45 17.75 -3.81
CA LEU A 206 11.33 18.97 -3.00
C LEU A 206 10.58 18.76 -1.66
N PRO A 207 9.48 17.99 -1.60
CA PRO A 207 8.84 17.67 -0.31
C PRO A 207 9.77 16.89 0.63
N LEU A 208 10.63 16.02 0.09
CA LEU A 208 11.61 15.25 0.87
C LEU A 208 12.70 16.16 1.44
N GLU A 209 13.20 17.11 0.65
CA GLU A 209 14.19 18.10 1.10
C GLU A 209 13.61 19.01 2.17
N LEU A 210 12.37 19.49 2.00
CA LEU A 210 11.67 20.27 3.03
C LEU A 210 11.48 19.44 4.30
N PHE A 211 11.09 18.17 4.16
CA PHE A 211 10.96 17.27 5.30
C PHE A 211 12.27 17.07 6.06
N GLN A 212 13.40 16.92 5.36
CA GLN A 212 14.72 16.84 5.99
C GLN A 212 15.03 18.09 6.82
N LYS A 213 14.75 19.29 6.28
CA LYS A 213 14.88 20.55 7.03
C LYS A 213 13.96 20.62 8.25
N LEU A 214 12.73 20.13 8.12
CA LEU A 214 11.73 20.12 9.19
C LEU A 214 12.13 19.29 10.39
N LEU A 215 12.88 18.20 10.20
CA LEU A 215 13.36 17.35 11.30
C LEU A 215 14.27 18.11 12.27
N GLU A 216 14.99 19.12 11.78
CA GLU A 216 15.86 19.94 12.61
C GLU A 216 15.11 21.05 13.36
N HIS A 217 13.80 21.21 13.12
CA HIS A 217 13.00 22.27 13.69
C HIS A 217 12.67 22.00 15.18
N ALA A 218 12.67 23.06 16.00
CA ALA A 218 12.54 22.94 17.46
C ALA A 218 11.20 22.33 17.93
N TYR A 219 10.15 22.51 17.13
CA TYR A 219 8.78 22.05 17.43
C TYR A 219 8.37 20.79 16.66
N MET A 220 9.30 20.16 15.94
CA MET A 220 9.00 18.92 15.24
C MET A 220 8.93 17.76 16.25
N THR A 221 7.80 17.05 16.26
CA THR A 221 7.59 15.88 17.12
C THR A 221 7.69 14.59 16.30
N PRO A 222 8.05 13.45 16.93
CA PRO A 222 8.15 12.17 16.23
C PRO A 222 6.85 11.76 15.51
N GLN A 223 5.69 12.08 16.11
CA GLN A 223 4.39 11.79 15.52
C GLN A 223 4.13 12.62 14.25
N LEU A 224 4.46 13.92 14.28
CA LEU A 224 4.36 14.78 13.10
C LEU A 224 5.30 14.32 11.99
N ALA A 225 6.53 13.93 12.35
CA ALA A 225 7.49 13.37 11.42
C ALA A 225 6.96 12.11 10.74
N LYS A 226 6.37 11.20 11.52
CA LYS A 226 5.79 9.96 11.02
C LYS A 226 4.61 10.21 10.08
N ASN A 227 3.72 11.13 10.44
CA ASN A 227 2.55 11.44 9.62
C ASN A 227 2.96 12.05 8.26
N ILE A 228 3.84 13.05 8.25
CA ILE A 228 4.33 13.64 6.99
C ILE A 228 5.05 12.58 6.14
N LEU A 229 5.87 11.74 6.77
CA LEU A 229 6.57 10.68 6.06
C LEU A 229 5.62 9.66 5.43
N SER A 230 4.53 9.29 6.11
CA SER A 230 3.54 8.38 5.53
C SER A 230 2.88 8.93 4.26
N HIS A 231 2.74 10.24 4.13
CA HIS A 231 2.26 10.85 2.89
C HIS A 231 3.35 10.96 1.83
N ILE A 232 4.60 11.26 2.21
CA ILE A 232 5.75 11.22 1.29
C ILE A 232 5.96 9.82 0.70
N GLN A 233 5.66 8.74 1.43
CA GLN A 233 5.76 7.36 0.94
C GLN A 233 4.79 7.03 -0.21
N ILE A 234 3.73 7.85 -0.40
CA ILE A 234 2.79 7.72 -1.54
C ILE A 234 3.47 8.17 -2.86
N LEU A 235 4.56 8.93 -2.80
CA LEU A 235 5.29 9.36 -3.98
C LEU A 235 5.89 8.19 -4.75
N GLU A 236 5.70 8.21 -6.06
CA GLU A 236 6.31 7.29 -7.01
C GLU A 236 7.77 7.70 -7.26
N LEU A 237 8.63 7.34 -6.30
CA LEU A 237 10.07 7.62 -6.35
C LEU A 237 10.85 6.49 -7.02
N ASN A 238 11.98 6.85 -7.63
CA ASN A 238 12.95 5.87 -8.12
C ASN A 238 13.36 4.88 -7.00
N PRO A 239 13.64 3.61 -7.31
CA PRO A 239 13.90 2.57 -6.31
C PRO A 239 14.96 2.96 -5.28
N HIS A 240 16.01 3.66 -5.71
CA HIS A 240 17.07 4.16 -4.82
C HIS A 240 16.56 5.21 -3.80
N HIS A 241 15.72 6.16 -4.23
CA HIS A 241 15.16 7.17 -3.33
C HIS A 241 14.05 6.60 -2.47
N LYS A 242 13.24 5.67 -3.01
CA LYS A 242 12.24 4.92 -2.24
C LYS A 242 12.90 4.14 -1.11
N LYS A 243 13.96 3.40 -1.41
CA LYS A 243 14.75 2.67 -0.39
C LYS A 243 15.29 3.60 0.70
N LYS A 244 15.81 4.78 0.35
CA LYS A 244 16.26 5.78 1.34
C LYS A 244 15.12 6.29 2.22
N VAL A 245 13.95 6.55 1.65
CA VAL A 245 12.75 6.98 2.40
C VAL A 245 12.28 5.86 3.34
N ASP A 246 12.32 4.61 2.89
CA ASP A 246 11.93 3.45 3.70
C ASP A 246 12.94 3.15 4.82
N GLU A 247 14.24 3.22 4.53
CA GLU A 247 15.31 3.15 5.54
C GLU A 247 15.16 4.27 6.57
N PHE A 248 14.82 5.48 6.12
CA PHE A 248 14.57 6.62 7.00
C PHE A 248 13.31 6.43 7.85
N SER A 249 12.25 5.86 7.28
CA SER A 249 11.03 5.46 8.01
C SER A 249 11.35 4.44 9.10
N LEU A 250 12.18 3.44 8.79
CA LEU A 250 12.64 2.45 9.73
C LEU A 250 13.53 3.06 10.83
N ALA A 251 14.41 4.01 10.49
CA ALA A 251 15.22 4.76 11.45
C ALA A 251 14.37 5.61 12.41
N LEU A 252 13.29 6.24 11.91
CA LEU A 252 12.33 6.97 12.73
C LEU A 252 11.55 6.04 13.67
N ARG A 253 11.07 4.88 13.15
CA ARG A 253 10.35 3.87 13.93
C ARG A 253 11.21 3.26 15.04
N THR A 254 12.50 3.04 14.77
CA THR A 254 13.46 2.50 15.73
C THR A 254 13.99 3.54 16.73
N GLY A 255 13.54 4.80 16.62
CA GLY A 255 13.95 5.88 17.54
C GLY A 255 15.43 6.27 17.43
N LYS A 256 16.10 5.90 16.33
CA LYS A 256 17.52 6.21 16.12
C LYS A 256 17.76 7.68 15.76
N ILE A 257 16.71 8.41 15.38
CA ILE A 257 16.78 9.82 15.01
C ILE A 257 16.54 10.68 16.25
N GLU A 258 17.60 11.32 16.73
CA GLU A 258 17.54 12.24 17.87
C GLU A 258 16.91 13.58 17.46
N PHE A 259 15.68 13.85 17.90
CA PHE A 259 15.08 15.17 17.75
C PHE A 259 15.74 16.19 18.71
N LYS A 260 15.90 17.46 18.29
CA LYS A 260 16.55 18.51 19.12
C LYS A 260 15.93 18.65 20.51
N LYS A 261 14.61 18.47 20.64
CA LYS A 261 13.87 18.56 21.92
C LYS A 261 14.21 17.41 22.87
N GLU A 262 14.36 16.19 22.34
CA GLU A 262 14.80 15.02 23.11
C GLU A 262 16.27 15.12 23.51
N ARG A 263 17.13 15.63 22.62
CA ARG A 263 18.54 15.89 22.93
C ARG A 263 18.71 16.89 24.08
N ARG A 264 17.86 17.93 24.13
CA ARG A 264 17.84 18.92 25.23
C ARG A 264 17.31 18.31 26.52
N ARG A 265 16.26 17.49 26.46
CA ARG A 265 15.67 16.81 27.63
C ARG A 265 16.59 15.75 28.21
N ALA A 266 17.28 14.97 27.37
CA ALA A 266 18.27 13.99 27.78
C ALA A 266 19.50 14.63 28.45
N ARG A 267 19.96 15.79 27.94
CA ARG A 267 21.00 16.60 28.61
C ARG A 267 20.53 17.12 29.97
N MET A 268 19.30 17.65 30.07
CA MET A 268 18.76 18.10 31.35
C MET A 268 18.60 16.94 32.35
N ASN A 269 18.16 15.77 31.92
CA ASN A 269 18.05 14.59 32.76
C ASN A 269 19.42 14.10 33.25
N LYS A 270 20.46 14.10 32.39
CA LYS A 270 21.84 13.79 32.81
C LYS A 270 22.36 14.80 33.83
N VAL A 271 22.11 16.10 33.64
CA VAL A 271 22.49 17.14 34.60
C VAL A 271 21.76 16.96 35.94
N GLN A 272 20.46 16.65 35.92
CA GLN A 272 19.70 16.38 37.15
C GLN A 272 20.14 15.09 37.85
N GLN A 273 20.50 14.04 37.10
CA GLN A 273 21.08 12.81 37.67
C GLN A 273 22.43 13.09 38.35
N TRP A 274 23.29 13.89 37.72
CA TRP A 274 24.55 14.33 38.32
C TRP A 274 24.33 15.18 39.58
N GLN A 275 23.35 16.08 39.58
CA GLN A 275 22.98 16.86 40.78
C GLN A 275 22.52 15.95 41.92
N ARG A 276 21.70 14.92 41.64
CA ARG A 276 21.26 13.94 42.65
C ARG A 276 22.43 13.13 43.21
N LEU A 277 23.39 12.75 42.37
CA LEU A 277 24.57 12.00 42.76
C LEU A 277 25.50 12.83 43.67
N VAL A 278 25.70 14.11 43.33
CA VAL A 278 26.46 15.05 44.17
C VAL A 278 25.79 15.27 45.52
N VAL A 279 24.46 15.42 45.55
CA VAL A 279 23.71 15.55 46.82
C VAL A 279 23.82 14.27 47.66
N ALA A 280 23.71 13.09 47.05
CA ALA A 280 23.87 11.82 47.77
C ALA A 280 25.28 11.65 48.36
N LEU A 281 26.31 12.08 47.63
CA LEU A 281 27.70 12.04 48.09
C LEU A 281 27.94 13.01 49.26
N LEU A 282 27.33 14.19 49.22
CA LEU A 282 27.35 15.15 50.33
C LEU A 282 26.67 14.58 51.59
N VAL A 283 25.50 13.95 51.44
CA VAL A 283 24.80 13.30 52.56
C VAL A 283 25.65 12.16 53.14
N LEU A 284 26.29 11.34 52.30
CA LEU A 284 27.20 10.29 52.74
C LEU A 284 28.40 10.87 53.51
N CYS A 285 28.99 11.96 53.05
CA CYS A 285 30.05 12.66 53.78
C CYS A 285 29.58 13.14 55.15
N VAL A 286 28.38 13.72 55.25
CA VAL A 286 27.81 14.14 56.54
C VAL A 286 27.60 12.94 57.46
N VAL A 287 27.04 11.84 56.94
CA VAL A 287 26.86 10.59 57.72
C VAL A 287 28.21 10.05 58.20
N CYS A 288 29.21 9.95 57.34
CA CYS A 288 30.56 9.49 57.71
C CYS A 288 31.23 10.40 58.75
N ILE A 289 31.04 11.72 58.65
CA ILE A 289 31.54 12.67 59.66
C ILE A 289 30.82 12.45 60.98
N THR A 290 29.49 12.40 60.99
CA THR A 290 28.70 12.16 62.21
C THR A 290 29.00 10.80 62.85
N PHE A 291 29.21 9.75 62.05
CA PHE A 291 29.57 8.41 62.52
C PHE A 291 31.02 8.35 63.03
N GLY A 292 31.95 9.07 62.39
CA GLY A 292 33.32 9.23 62.87
C GLY A 292 33.41 9.96 64.20
N PHE A 293 32.56 10.97 64.42
CA PHE A 293 32.41 11.62 65.73
C PHE A 293 31.75 10.70 66.78
N TYR A 294 30.73 9.93 66.39
CA TYR A 294 30.02 9.03 67.30
C TYR A 294 30.89 7.85 67.78
N ILE A 295 31.76 7.30 66.92
CA ILE A 295 32.70 6.22 67.29
C ILE A 295 33.81 6.73 68.22
N HIS A 296 34.19 8.01 68.15
CA HIS A 296 35.22 8.57 69.03
C HIS A 296 34.73 8.73 70.49
N ASP A 297 33.42 8.83 70.74
CA ASP A 297 32.86 9.08 72.09
C ASP A 297 32.16 7.88 72.75
N ALA A 298 32.01 6.73 72.08
CA ALA A 298 31.28 5.60 72.65
C ALA A 298 32.20 4.56 73.34
N LYS A 299 32.46 4.76 74.63
CA LYS A 299 32.90 3.67 75.53
C LYS A 299 31.73 2.70 75.81
N VAL A 300 32.02 1.43 75.57
CA VAL A 300 31.39 0.17 76.03
C VAL A 300 30.24 0.31 77.02
N ILE A 301 29.01 -0.05 76.62
CA ILE A 301 27.99 -0.74 77.44
C ILE A 301 27.12 -1.61 76.50
N THR A 302 27.13 -2.93 76.70
CA THR A 302 26.06 -3.85 76.26
C THR A 302 24.92 -3.80 77.30
N PRO A 303 23.64 -3.91 76.90
CA PRO A 303 23.01 -5.23 77.00
C PRO A 303 21.83 -5.52 76.04
N GLU A 304 21.56 -6.82 75.98
CA GLU A 304 20.28 -7.55 75.86
C GLU A 304 19.32 -7.42 74.67
N VAL A 305 18.95 -8.64 74.26
CA VAL A 305 18.02 -9.07 73.25
C VAL A 305 16.58 -8.79 73.69
N THR A 306 15.79 -8.16 72.82
CA THR A 306 14.33 -8.34 72.81
C THR A 306 13.85 -8.49 71.38
N HIS A 307 12.99 -9.50 71.20
CA HIS A 307 12.32 -9.85 69.96
C HIS A 307 11.47 -8.68 69.43
N PHE A 308 11.51 -8.45 68.10
CA PHE A 308 10.44 -7.77 67.39
C PHE A 308 10.10 -8.53 66.11
N GLN A 309 8.80 -8.80 65.97
CA GLN A 309 8.14 -9.50 64.88
C GLN A 309 8.22 -8.70 63.58
N SER A 310 8.52 -9.41 62.49
CA SER A 310 8.47 -8.89 61.12
C SER A 310 7.02 -8.71 60.70
N GLY A 311 6.58 -7.47 60.51
CA GLY A 311 5.31 -7.11 59.88
C GLY A 311 5.42 -7.25 58.36
N PHE A 312 5.01 -8.40 57.86
CA PHE A 312 4.63 -8.60 56.47
C PHE A 312 3.40 -9.51 56.49
N ASP A 313 2.22 -8.90 56.56
CA ASP A 313 0.95 -9.46 56.06
C ASP A 313 -0.18 -8.48 56.37
N SER A 314 -0.58 -7.68 55.38
CA SER A 314 -1.96 -7.17 55.28
C SER A 314 -2.18 -6.36 54.00
N ILE A 315 -2.25 -7.03 52.84
CA ILE A 315 -3.13 -6.58 51.75
C ILE A 315 -3.88 -7.82 51.25
N SER A 316 -5.18 -7.88 51.52
CA SER A 316 -6.05 -9.00 51.16
C SER A 316 -6.33 -9.04 49.66
N LYS A 317 -6.33 -10.25 49.08
CA LYS A 317 -6.67 -10.54 47.68
C LYS A 317 -8.04 -9.97 47.22
N ASP A 318 -8.92 -9.64 48.16
CA ASP A 318 -10.26 -9.09 47.87
C ASP A 318 -10.26 -7.59 47.54
N GLN A 319 -9.18 -6.85 47.83
CA GLN A 319 -9.06 -5.43 47.43
C GLN A 319 -8.48 -5.23 46.02
N MET A 320 -7.94 -6.29 45.41
CA MET A 320 -7.43 -6.26 44.03
C MET A 320 -8.52 -6.54 42.99
N ALA A 321 -9.63 -7.19 43.40
CA ALA A 321 -10.77 -7.50 42.53
C ALA A 321 -11.75 -6.32 42.32
N MET A 322 -11.64 -5.25 43.11
CA MET A 322 -12.53 -4.09 43.03
C MET A 322 -12.01 -2.98 42.07
N LEU A 323 -10.78 -3.10 41.59
CA LEU A 323 -10.14 -2.13 40.68
C LEU A 323 -10.25 -2.50 39.19
N ASP A 324 -10.85 -3.65 38.85
CA ASP A 324 -10.95 -4.17 37.48
C ASP A 324 -12.38 -4.11 36.89
N SER A 325 -13.30 -3.37 37.53
CA SER A 325 -14.72 -3.27 37.12
C SER A 325 -15.17 -1.90 36.59
N LEU A 326 -14.25 -0.96 36.32
CA LEU A 326 -14.61 0.44 35.99
C LEU A 326 -14.16 0.96 34.61
N TYR A 327 -13.94 0.09 33.63
CA TYR A 327 -13.84 0.53 32.22
C TYR A 327 -14.55 -0.44 31.26
N GLN A 328 -15.83 -0.17 31.00
CA GLN A 328 -16.51 -0.58 29.77
C GLN A 328 -16.37 0.54 28.73
N PRO A 329 -15.92 0.27 27.50
CA PRO A 329 -16.31 1.06 26.34
C PRO A 329 -17.54 0.43 25.68
N LYS A 330 -18.51 1.31 25.42
CA LYS A 330 -19.77 1.12 24.70
C LYS A 330 -19.60 0.33 23.41
N ALA A 331 -20.61 -0.50 23.13
CA ALA A 331 -20.93 -1.00 21.80
C ALA A 331 -20.95 0.15 20.79
N LEU A 332 -20.19 0.00 19.71
CA LEU A 332 -20.33 0.79 18.49
C LEU A 332 -20.74 -0.17 17.38
N GLU A 333 -21.72 0.31 16.64
CA GLU A 333 -22.55 -0.38 15.68
C GLU A 333 -21.77 -0.92 14.48
N GLU A 334 -22.38 -1.94 13.87
CA GLU A 334 -21.95 -2.55 12.62
C GLU A 334 -21.85 -1.50 11.50
N GLU A 335 -20.63 -1.25 11.03
CA GLU A 335 -20.41 -0.69 9.70
C GLU A 335 -20.05 -1.85 8.75
N THR A 336 -21.01 -2.15 7.88
CA THR A 336 -20.87 -2.99 6.70
C THR A 336 -19.69 -2.52 5.85
N ILE A 337 -18.66 -3.37 5.73
CA ILE A 337 -17.58 -3.19 4.76
C ILE A 337 -18.13 -3.59 3.39
N GLU A 338 -18.29 -2.59 2.53
CA GLU A 338 -18.57 -2.77 1.12
C GLU A 338 -17.42 -3.54 0.45
N SER A 339 -17.83 -4.57 -0.30
CA SER A 339 -16.98 -5.42 -1.13
C SER A 339 -16.25 -4.61 -2.20
N ILE A 340 -14.92 -4.57 -2.11
CA ILE A 340 -14.07 -4.16 -3.24
C ILE A 340 -14.03 -5.34 -4.21
N SER A 341 -14.46 -5.07 -5.44
CA SER A 341 -14.59 -6.02 -6.54
C SER A 341 -13.27 -6.71 -6.89
N GLU A 342 -13.25 -8.03 -6.73
CA GLU A 342 -12.31 -8.94 -7.38
C GLU A 342 -12.59 -8.98 -8.88
N SER A 343 -11.83 -8.24 -9.67
CA SER A 343 -11.59 -8.63 -11.06
C SER A 343 -10.22 -8.16 -11.48
N GLU A 344 -9.49 -9.07 -12.13
CA GLU A 344 -8.11 -8.95 -12.60
C GLU A 344 -7.08 -9.40 -11.57
N LEU A 345 -6.73 -10.70 -11.58
CA LEU A 345 -5.35 -11.16 -11.82
C LEU A 345 -5.22 -12.70 -11.70
N TYR A 346 -4.49 -13.28 -12.67
CA TYR A 346 -3.87 -14.61 -12.73
C TYR A 346 -4.65 -15.79 -13.35
N GLY A 347 -4.03 -16.42 -14.35
CA GLY A 347 -4.54 -17.58 -15.07
C GLY A 347 -4.53 -18.86 -14.21
N THR A 348 -5.63 -19.60 -14.28
CA THR A 348 -5.84 -20.90 -13.66
C THR A 348 -4.91 -21.97 -14.25
N PRO A 349 -4.22 -22.78 -13.42
CA PRO A 349 -3.41 -23.89 -13.91
C PRO A 349 -4.26 -25.12 -14.21
N VAL A 350 -3.89 -25.81 -15.30
CA VAL A 350 -4.45 -27.10 -15.70
C VAL A 350 -3.77 -28.18 -14.85
N PHE A 351 -4.58 -29.02 -14.18
CA PHE A 351 -4.23 -30.05 -13.17
C PHE A 351 -4.20 -29.64 -11.70
N ILE A 352 -4.97 -28.61 -11.38
CA ILE A 352 -5.91 -28.65 -10.28
C ILE A 352 -7.25 -28.33 -10.92
N THR A 353 -8.26 -29.20 -10.85
CA THR A 353 -9.60 -28.82 -11.34
C THR A 353 -10.10 -27.70 -10.43
N GLY A 354 -10.01 -26.48 -10.92
CA GLY A 354 -10.37 -25.27 -10.21
C GLY A 354 -11.87 -25.21 -9.99
N ASP A 355 -12.34 -25.90 -8.96
CA ASP A 355 -13.39 -25.35 -8.12
C ASP A 355 -12.66 -24.63 -6.99
N SER A 356 -12.51 -23.31 -7.13
CA SER A 356 -12.17 -22.45 -5.99
C SER A 356 -13.35 -22.51 -5.04
N THR A 357 -13.36 -23.51 -4.17
CA THR A 357 -14.43 -23.64 -3.20
C THR A 357 -14.13 -22.65 -2.07
N ALA A 358 -14.98 -21.64 -1.94
CA ALA A 358 -14.93 -20.64 -0.87
C ALA A 358 -14.81 -21.33 0.50
N TYR A 359 -14.17 -20.64 1.47
CA TYR A 359 -13.92 -21.04 2.87
C TYR A 359 -15.00 -21.92 3.57
N ALA A 360 -16.28 -21.81 3.17
CA ALA A 360 -17.41 -22.59 3.66
C ALA A 360 -17.51 -24.05 3.16
N SER A 361 -16.68 -24.49 2.21
CA SER A 361 -16.77 -25.83 1.57
C SER A 361 -15.91 -26.93 2.21
N ILE A 362 -14.97 -26.58 3.09
CA ILE A 362 -14.03 -27.55 3.68
C ILE A 362 -14.77 -28.38 4.72
N LYS A 363 -14.96 -29.67 4.45
CA LYS A 363 -15.60 -30.62 5.37
C LYS A 363 -14.71 -30.95 6.57
N ASN A 364 -13.41 -31.11 6.33
CA ASN A 364 -12.44 -31.46 7.38
C ASN A 364 -12.32 -30.34 8.42
N LEU A 365 -12.79 -30.60 9.64
CA LEU A 365 -12.87 -29.59 10.69
C LEU A 365 -11.49 -29.08 11.12
N LYS A 366 -10.48 -29.97 11.15
CA LYS A 366 -9.10 -29.61 11.51
C LYS A 366 -8.49 -28.69 10.45
N ALA A 367 -8.64 -29.03 9.17
CA ALA A 367 -8.15 -28.22 8.07
C ALA A 367 -8.85 -26.85 8.00
N ARG A 368 -10.17 -26.82 8.21
CA ARG A 368 -10.96 -25.58 8.22
C ARG A 368 -10.54 -24.64 9.34
N ASN A 369 -10.35 -25.17 10.55
CA ASN A 369 -9.90 -24.37 11.69
C ASN A 369 -8.45 -23.89 11.50
N LEU A 370 -7.55 -24.73 10.98
CA LEU A 370 -6.19 -24.31 10.67
C LEU A 370 -6.17 -23.19 9.62
N LYS A 371 -6.88 -23.36 8.49
CA LYS A 371 -6.95 -22.33 7.45
C LYS A 371 -7.55 -21.02 7.97
N HIS A 372 -8.54 -21.09 8.85
CA HIS A 372 -9.09 -19.92 9.55
C HIS A 372 -8.02 -19.17 10.33
N ASP A 373 -7.24 -19.89 11.14
CA ASP A 373 -6.25 -19.29 12.02
C ASP A 373 -5.09 -18.70 11.22
N LEU A 374 -4.68 -19.33 10.11
CA LEU A 374 -3.69 -18.79 9.18
C LEU A 374 -4.20 -17.55 8.44
N MET A 375 -5.49 -17.50 8.10
CA MET A 375 -6.09 -16.31 7.50
C MET A 375 -6.21 -15.17 8.52
N LEU A 376 -6.57 -15.48 9.76
CA LEU A 376 -6.56 -14.51 10.85
C LEU A 376 -5.16 -14.00 11.14
N ASP A 377 -4.16 -14.88 11.10
CA ASP A 377 -2.75 -14.53 11.24
C ASP A 377 -2.35 -13.46 10.21
N TYR A 378 -2.61 -13.67 8.91
CA TYR A 378 -2.37 -12.64 7.90
C TYR A 378 -3.15 -11.35 8.13
N ASN A 379 -4.45 -11.44 8.44
CA ASN A 379 -5.27 -10.24 8.64
C ASN A 379 -4.81 -9.43 9.88
N LEU A 380 -4.39 -10.12 10.94
CA LEU A 380 -3.89 -9.49 12.16
C LEU A 380 -2.53 -8.86 11.93
N GLN A 381 -1.61 -9.56 11.26
CA GLN A 381 -0.31 -8.99 10.90
C GLN A 381 -0.47 -7.77 9.97
N ASP A 382 -1.33 -7.85 8.95
CA ASP A 382 -1.64 -6.74 8.05
C ASP A 382 -2.28 -5.55 8.79
N PHE A 383 -3.21 -5.83 9.71
CA PHE A 383 -3.82 -4.82 10.58
C PHE A 383 -2.79 -4.15 11.50
N LEU A 384 -1.90 -4.95 12.11
CA LEU A 384 -0.84 -4.47 13.00
C LEU A 384 0.23 -3.67 12.23
N GLU A 385 0.55 -4.08 11.01
CA GLU A 385 1.46 -3.38 10.10
C GLU A 385 0.86 -2.05 9.64
N THR A 386 -0.40 -2.07 9.17
CA THR A 386 -1.15 -0.89 8.72
C THR A 386 -1.30 0.15 9.83
N ARG A 387 -1.52 -0.30 11.09
CA ARG A 387 -1.62 0.59 12.25
C ARG A 387 -0.26 0.93 12.88
N ASN A 388 0.84 0.35 12.39
CA ASN A 388 2.18 0.45 12.97
C ASN A 388 2.22 0.07 14.45
N VAL A 389 1.38 -0.87 14.89
CA VAL A 389 1.17 -1.15 16.32
C VAL A 389 2.21 -2.14 16.84
N PHE A 390 2.69 -3.12 16.08
CA PHE A 390 3.82 -3.97 16.47
C PHE A 390 4.47 -4.59 15.22
N VAL A 391 5.80 -4.58 15.14
CA VAL A 391 6.54 -5.48 14.23
C VAL A 391 6.84 -6.72 15.06
N ALA A 392 6.36 -7.88 14.63
CA ALA A 392 6.74 -9.15 15.23
C ALA A 392 8.28 -9.25 15.15
N ASN A 393 8.95 -9.33 16.28
CA ASN A 393 10.35 -9.74 16.30
C ASN A 393 10.32 -11.24 16.02
N CYS A 394 10.59 -11.59 14.77
CA CYS A 394 10.60 -12.96 14.29
C CYS A 394 12.04 -13.46 14.37
N ASP A 395 12.31 -14.35 15.34
CA ASP A 395 13.56 -15.07 15.38
C ASP A 395 13.43 -16.27 14.41
N GLU A 396 14.33 -16.37 13.44
CA GLU A 396 14.36 -17.46 12.47
C GLU A 396 14.57 -18.81 13.18
N LEU A 397 13.88 -19.87 12.71
CA LEU A 397 14.08 -21.23 13.22
C LEU A 397 15.44 -21.79 12.79
N ASP A 398 16.21 -22.32 13.75
CA ASP A 398 17.54 -22.91 13.51
C ASP A 398 17.51 -24.26 12.76
N ASP A 399 16.37 -24.98 12.73
CA ASP A 399 16.24 -26.27 12.04
C ASP A 399 14.86 -26.47 11.37
N LEU A 400 14.83 -26.28 10.05
CA LEU A 400 13.61 -26.27 9.23
C LEU A 400 13.20 -27.67 8.70
N ASN A 401 14.07 -28.68 8.80
CA ASN A 401 13.87 -29.97 8.13
C ASN A 401 12.94 -30.94 8.89
N ALA A 402 12.63 -30.68 10.15
CA ALA A 402 11.71 -31.48 10.98
C ALA A 402 10.44 -30.71 11.38
N PHE A 403 10.18 -29.58 10.72
CA PHE A 403 9.17 -28.61 11.14
C PHE A 403 7.73 -29.10 10.91
N GLN A 404 6.91 -29.10 11.96
CA GLN A 404 5.49 -29.43 11.94
C GLN A 404 4.69 -28.26 12.50
N LEU A 405 3.92 -27.59 11.64
CA LEU A 405 2.96 -26.57 12.08
C LEU A 405 1.82 -27.26 12.83
N ASN A 406 1.52 -26.83 14.06
CA ASN A 406 0.48 -27.40 14.92
C ASN A 406 0.57 -28.93 15.11
N HIS A 407 1.79 -29.49 15.14
CA HIS A 407 2.03 -30.93 15.27
C HIS A 407 1.35 -31.79 14.18
N LEU A 408 1.12 -31.23 13.00
CA LEU A 408 0.63 -32.02 11.87
C LEU A 408 1.64 -33.14 11.56
N PRO A 409 1.19 -34.39 11.38
CA PRO A 409 2.09 -35.46 11.01
C PRO A 409 2.79 -35.11 9.70
N LEU A 410 4.12 -35.28 9.69
CA LEU A 410 4.89 -35.31 8.46
C LEU A 410 4.30 -36.38 7.55
N ASN A 411 4.37 -36.14 6.23
CA ASN A 411 3.81 -37.04 5.22
C ASN A 411 4.22 -38.48 5.54
N SER A 412 3.29 -39.26 6.09
CA SER A 412 3.63 -40.57 6.60
C SER A 412 3.82 -41.52 5.42
N ASP A 413 4.79 -42.43 5.53
CA ASP A 413 4.99 -43.55 4.59
C ASP A 413 3.75 -44.47 4.46
N SER A 414 2.66 -44.18 5.18
CA SER A 414 1.49 -45.04 5.29
C SER A 414 0.37 -44.77 4.27
N MET A 415 0.51 -43.78 3.38
CA MET A 415 -0.47 -43.53 2.30
C MET A 415 0.06 -43.89 0.90
N HIS A 416 -0.69 -44.78 0.25
CA HIS A 416 -0.43 -45.50 -0.99
C HIS A 416 0.23 -44.75 -2.19
N LYS A 417 1.13 -45.49 -2.87
CA LYS A 417 1.67 -45.42 -4.24
C LYS A 417 1.33 -44.18 -5.11
N GLY A 418 2.15 -43.14 -4.96
CA GLY A 418 2.40 -42.13 -5.99
C GLY A 418 3.37 -41.08 -5.48
N SER A 419 4.67 -41.19 -5.81
CA SER A 419 5.64 -40.13 -5.49
C SER A 419 5.42 -38.96 -6.44
N HIS A 420 5.14 -37.80 -5.86
CA HIS A 420 5.03 -36.51 -6.51
C HIS A 420 6.20 -35.65 -6.02
N SER A 421 6.86 -34.92 -6.90
CA SER A 421 7.83 -33.90 -6.54
C SER A 421 7.14 -32.53 -6.50
N PHE A 422 7.32 -31.78 -5.43
CA PHE A 422 6.94 -30.38 -5.35
C PHE A 422 8.17 -29.51 -5.26
N GLN A 423 8.29 -28.58 -6.21
CA GLN A 423 9.40 -27.65 -6.32
C GLN A 423 8.91 -26.23 -6.05
N ASN A 424 9.42 -25.64 -4.97
CA ASN A 424 9.20 -24.24 -4.63
C ASN A 424 10.27 -23.38 -5.32
N ARG A 425 9.93 -22.66 -6.40
CA ARG A 425 10.83 -21.67 -7.03
C ARG A 425 10.39 -20.24 -6.76
N THR A 426 9.79 -19.97 -5.61
CA THR A 426 9.38 -18.63 -5.19
C THR A 426 10.40 -18.04 -4.24
N TYR A 427 10.45 -16.70 -4.15
CA TYR A 427 11.27 -15.98 -3.15
C TYR A 427 10.70 -16.04 -1.73
N SER A 428 10.03 -17.13 -1.39
CA SER A 428 9.33 -17.32 -0.12
C SER A 428 9.32 -18.80 0.24
N ASP A 429 9.37 -19.07 1.54
CA ASP A 429 9.13 -20.40 2.08
C ASP A 429 7.63 -20.71 2.00
N VAL A 430 7.31 -21.99 1.80
CA VAL A 430 5.94 -22.46 1.63
C VAL A 430 5.67 -23.62 2.58
N TYR A 431 4.59 -23.51 3.35
CA TYR A 431 4.00 -24.61 4.09
C TYR A 431 2.76 -25.11 3.36
N MET A 432 2.80 -26.34 2.88
CA MET A 432 1.70 -27.00 2.17
C MET A 432 0.92 -27.87 3.15
N VAL A 433 -0.41 -27.74 3.15
CA VAL A 433 -1.31 -28.57 3.96
C VAL A 433 -2.15 -29.42 3.02
N VAL A 434 -2.12 -30.73 3.22
CA VAL A 434 -2.87 -31.73 2.45
C VAL A 434 -3.88 -32.40 3.38
N PHE A 435 -5.13 -32.57 2.95
CA PHE A 435 -6.18 -33.16 3.78
C PHE A 435 -7.26 -33.86 2.96
N GLU A 436 -7.89 -34.87 3.56
CA GLU A 436 -9.03 -35.55 2.95
C GLU A 436 -10.31 -34.70 3.07
N ASP A 437 -11.14 -34.70 2.02
CA ASP A 437 -12.43 -33.97 1.95
C ASP A 437 -13.57 -34.70 2.72
N LYS A 438 -13.34 -34.94 4.02
CA LYS A 438 -14.27 -35.59 4.97
C LYS A 438 -14.12 -34.97 6.36
N GLU A 439 -15.17 -35.02 7.20
CA GLU A 439 -15.20 -34.34 8.51
C GLU A 439 -14.05 -34.75 9.45
N GLU A 440 -13.76 -36.06 9.54
CA GLU A 440 -12.69 -36.65 10.35
C GLU A 440 -11.51 -37.15 9.49
N GLY A 441 -11.31 -36.56 8.30
CA GLY A 441 -10.24 -36.94 7.39
C GLY A 441 -8.84 -36.68 7.94
N GLU A 442 -7.85 -37.41 7.42
CA GLU A 442 -6.45 -37.15 7.75
C GLU A 442 -6.00 -35.79 7.20
N ILE A 443 -5.03 -35.17 7.90
CA ILE A 443 -4.41 -33.90 7.56
C ILE A 443 -2.91 -34.01 7.80
N THR A 444 -2.13 -33.62 6.81
CA THR A 444 -0.66 -33.61 6.86
C THR A 444 -0.15 -32.23 6.45
N GLY A 445 1.05 -31.89 6.90
CA GLY A 445 1.66 -30.59 6.63
C GLY A 445 3.14 -30.74 6.31
N ILE A 446 3.59 -30.00 5.30
CA ILE A 446 4.92 -30.17 4.73
C ILE A 446 5.53 -28.80 4.47
N TYR A 447 6.71 -28.58 5.02
CA TYR A 447 7.49 -27.37 4.80
C TYR A 447 8.39 -27.52 3.59
N VAL A 448 8.38 -26.52 2.71
CA VAL A 448 9.14 -26.47 1.47
C VAL A 448 9.88 -25.14 1.42
N PRO A 449 11.17 -25.11 1.75
CA PRO A 449 11.95 -23.88 1.70
C PRO A 449 12.06 -23.31 0.28
N GLU A 450 12.41 -22.04 0.17
CA GLU A 450 12.76 -21.38 -1.10
C GLU A 450 13.80 -22.19 -1.89
N ASP A 451 13.57 -22.32 -3.21
CA ASP A 451 14.41 -23.06 -4.16
C ASP A 451 14.70 -24.53 -3.77
N LYS A 452 13.82 -25.14 -2.97
CA LYS A 452 13.88 -26.56 -2.62
C LYS A 452 12.79 -27.39 -3.29
N GLU A 453 13.06 -28.69 -3.29
CA GLU A 453 12.19 -29.72 -3.83
C GLU A 453 11.97 -30.79 -2.76
N VAL A 454 10.72 -31.22 -2.61
CA VAL A 454 10.33 -32.28 -1.65
C VAL A 454 9.51 -33.35 -2.36
N GLU A 455 9.67 -34.59 -1.93
CA GLU A 455 8.81 -35.70 -2.36
C GLU A 455 7.56 -35.78 -1.49
N LEU A 456 6.43 -36.06 -2.14
CA LEU A 456 5.10 -36.04 -1.57
C LEU A 456 4.33 -37.27 -2.05
N ASN A 457 3.66 -37.94 -1.13
CA ASN A 457 2.58 -38.86 -1.48
C ASN A 457 1.26 -38.07 -1.45
N LEU A 458 0.60 -37.93 -2.60
CA LEU A 458 -0.70 -37.28 -2.73
C LEU A 458 -1.69 -38.28 -3.29
N LYS A 459 -2.91 -38.32 -2.73
CA LYS A 459 -3.99 -39.18 -3.19
C LYS A 459 -4.99 -38.37 -4.01
N GLU A 460 -5.48 -38.97 -5.09
CA GLU A 460 -6.53 -38.35 -5.90
C GLU A 460 -7.77 -38.05 -5.06
N GLY A 461 -8.31 -36.84 -5.22
CA GLY A 461 -9.46 -36.34 -4.46
C GLY A 461 -9.10 -35.57 -3.20
N ASP A 462 -7.86 -35.63 -2.71
CA ASP A 462 -7.38 -34.82 -1.58
C ASP A 462 -7.45 -33.33 -1.92
N LEU A 463 -7.50 -32.51 -0.87
CA LEU A 463 -7.50 -31.06 -0.97
C LEU A 463 -6.19 -30.49 -0.41
N VAL A 464 -5.71 -29.41 -1.01
CA VAL A 464 -4.45 -28.75 -0.68
C VAL A 464 -4.66 -27.24 -0.57
N PHE A 465 -4.04 -26.61 0.43
CA PHE A 465 -3.82 -25.16 0.43
C PHE A 465 -2.39 -24.84 0.85
N PHE A 466 -1.94 -23.62 0.56
CA PHE A 466 -0.58 -23.19 0.83
C PHE A 466 -0.56 -21.96 1.72
N TYR A 467 0.36 -21.95 2.68
CA TYR A 467 0.70 -20.82 3.54
C TYR A 467 2.15 -20.42 3.25
N SER A 468 2.48 -19.14 3.12
CA SER A 468 3.82 -18.72 2.64
C SER A 468 4.32 -17.39 3.21
N GLY A 469 5.63 -17.20 3.28
CA GLY A 469 6.30 -15.96 3.72
C GLY A 469 7.83 -16.06 3.77
N GLN A 470 8.53 -15.05 4.30
CA GLN A 470 10.00 -14.96 4.20
C GLN A 470 10.77 -15.51 5.42
N SER A 471 10.10 -15.80 6.54
CA SER A 471 10.73 -16.42 7.71
C SER A 471 9.69 -17.10 8.60
N MET A 472 9.81 -18.41 8.85
CA MET A 472 8.96 -19.10 9.82
C MET A 472 9.52 -18.90 11.24
N SER A 473 8.67 -18.48 12.18
CA SER A 473 9.07 -18.23 13.56
C SER A 473 8.13 -18.90 14.57
N PRO A 474 8.65 -19.30 15.75
CA PRO A 474 7.81 -19.75 16.86
C PRO A 474 6.80 -18.69 17.26
N PHE A 475 5.54 -19.05 17.18
CA PHE A 475 4.42 -18.22 17.54
C PHE A 475 3.85 -18.72 18.86
N ASN A 476 4.20 -18.04 19.95
CA ASN A 476 3.53 -18.24 21.22
C ASN A 476 2.60 -17.04 21.50
N PRO A 477 1.27 -17.18 21.37
CA PRO A 477 0.33 -16.09 21.64
C PRO A 477 0.32 -15.64 23.11
N THR A 478 1.08 -16.31 23.99
CA THR A 478 1.17 -16.04 25.43
C THR A 478 2.54 -15.60 25.91
N ASP A 479 3.57 -15.73 25.07
CA ASP A 479 4.89 -15.25 25.45
C ASP A 479 4.90 -13.72 25.41
N THR A 480 5.56 -13.12 26.38
CA THR A 480 5.81 -11.67 26.42
C THR A 480 7.09 -11.28 25.69
N LYS A 481 7.97 -12.26 25.42
CA LYS A 481 9.24 -12.10 24.70
C LYS A 481 9.03 -12.16 23.18
N ASN A 482 8.25 -13.13 22.71
CA ASN A 482 7.66 -13.06 21.36
C ASN A 482 6.44 -12.15 21.47
N ARG A 483 6.46 -10.99 20.83
CA ARG A 483 5.41 -9.96 20.95
C ARG A 483 4.10 -10.40 20.26
N GLY A 484 3.56 -11.57 20.58
CA GLY A 484 2.40 -12.18 19.96
C GLY A 484 1.15 -11.34 20.20
N TYR A 485 0.36 -11.14 19.13
CA TYR A 485 -0.95 -10.47 18.97
C TYR A 485 -1.48 -9.53 20.06
N GLY A 486 -0.64 -8.87 20.85
CA GLY A 486 -0.92 -7.71 21.69
C GLY A 486 -2.01 -7.80 22.78
N SER A 487 -2.90 -8.81 22.81
CA SER A 487 -3.95 -8.91 23.83
C SER A 487 -4.56 -10.31 23.98
N ARG A 488 -5.10 -10.61 25.17
CA ARG A 488 -5.92 -11.81 25.43
C ARG A 488 -7.12 -11.95 24.48
N THR A 489 -7.62 -10.84 23.92
CA THR A 489 -8.78 -10.80 23.03
C THR A 489 -8.48 -11.40 21.66
N TYR A 490 -7.33 -11.05 21.07
CA TYR A 490 -6.91 -11.60 19.77
C TYR A 490 -6.56 -13.08 19.87
N ARG A 491 -6.06 -13.53 21.03
CA ARG A 491 -5.84 -14.95 21.33
C ARG A 491 -7.13 -15.78 21.29
N GLN A 492 -8.26 -15.24 21.74
CA GLN A 492 -9.54 -15.96 21.74
C GLN A 492 -10.13 -16.11 20.32
N MET A 493 -9.62 -15.36 19.34
CA MET A 493 -10.06 -15.46 17.94
C MET A 493 -9.41 -16.62 17.19
N LEU A 494 -8.24 -17.10 17.64
CA LEU A 494 -7.58 -18.28 17.10
C LEU A 494 -8.27 -19.55 17.63
N LYS A 495 -8.77 -20.40 16.73
CA LYS A 495 -9.55 -21.61 17.05
C LYS A 495 -8.68 -22.83 17.36
N GLY A 496 -7.42 -22.79 16.97
CA GLY A 496 -6.35 -23.73 17.26
C GLY A 496 -5.13 -22.95 17.74
N SER A 497 -4.34 -23.58 18.61
CA SER A 497 -3.10 -23.00 19.13
C SER A 497 -2.05 -22.98 18.03
N LEU A 498 -2.15 -22.02 17.10
CA LEU A 498 -1.09 -21.70 16.16
C LEU A 498 0.21 -21.60 16.96
N ASP A 499 1.18 -22.47 16.65
CA ASP A 499 2.45 -22.58 17.38
C ASP A 499 3.61 -21.94 16.62
N HIS A 500 3.41 -21.62 15.33
CA HIS A 500 4.37 -20.95 14.46
C HIS A 500 3.64 -20.13 13.38
N HIS A 501 4.31 -19.13 12.84
CA HIS A 501 3.77 -18.29 11.76
C HIS A 501 4.87 -17.80 10.83
N PHE A 502 4.49 -17.44 9.61
CA PHE A 502 5.37 -16.74 8.68
C PHE A 502 5.35 -15.24 8.95
N CYS A 503 6.55 -14.66 8.94
CA CYS A 503 6.77 -13.24 8.98
C CYS A 503 7.06 -12.69 7.58
N ASN A 504 6.79 -11.40 7.38
CA ASN A 504 6.98 -10.69 6.11
C ASN A 504 6.32 -11.42 4.94
N PHE A 505 5.04 -11.17 4.75
CA PHE A 505 4.25 -11.70 3.63
C PHE A 505 3.69 -10.54 2.79
N SER A 506 3.36 -10.84 1.55
CA SER A 506 2.75 -9.90 0.60
C SER A 506 1.27 -10.24 0.39
N ALA A 507 0.53 -9.34 -0.27
CA ALA A 507 -0.83 -9.61 -0.73
C ALA A 507 -0.93 -10.89 -1.58
N VAL A 508 0.16 -11.28 -2.27
CA VAL A 508 0.19 -12.51 -3.07
C VAL A 508 0.19 -13.76 -2.19
N ASN A 509 0.91 -13.75 -1.06
CA ASN A 509 0.93 -14.87 -0.11
C ASN A 509 -0.46 -15.08 0.53
N ARG A 510 -1.16 -13.98 0.85
CA ARG A 510 -2.54 -14.02 1.34
C ARG A 510 -3.50 -14.61 0.30
N ASN A 511 -3.37 -14.18 -0.96
CA ASN A 511 -4.18 -14.70 -2.06
C ASN A 511 -3.95 -16.21 -2.28
N LEU A 512 -2.71 -16.67 -2.15
CA LEU A 512 -2.38 -18.09 -2.25
C LEU A 512 -3.10 -18.95 -1.19
N LEU A 513 -3.22 -18.46 0.05
CA LEU A 513 -3.94 -19.15 1.15
C LEU A 513 -5.46 -19.15 0.97
N MET A 514 -6.03 -18.13 0.32
CA MET A 514 -7.47 -18.04 0.05
C MET A 514 -7.96 -19.23 -0.79
N HIS A 515 -7.12 -19.73 -1.68
CA HIS A 515 -7.46 -20.83 -2.58
C HIS A 515 -7.30 -22.21 -1.90
N THR A 516 -8.13 -23.15 -2.34
CA THR A 516 -8.00 -24.58 -2.02
C THR A 516 -8.06 -25.34 -3.33
N TYR A 517 -7.19 -26.32 -3.46
CA TYR A 517 -6.89 -27.00 -4.69
C TYR A 517 -7.19 -28.49 -4.53
N ARG A 518 -7.88 -29.11 -5.48
CA ARG A 518 -8.16 -30.56 -5.48
C ARG A 518 -7.10 -31.33 -6.28
N VAL A 519 -6.55 -32.39 -5.70
CA VAL A 519 -5.66 -33.33 -6.37
C VAL A 519 -6.46 -34.12 -7.39
N GLY A 520 -6.16 -33.93 -8.68
CA GLY A 520 -6.79 -34.67 -9.77
C GLY A 520 -6.03 -35.94 -10.15
N PRO A 521 -6.55 -36.75 -11.09
CA PRO A 521 -5.87 -37.94 -11.59
C PRO A 521 -4.56 -37.57 -12.29
N THR A 522 -3.48 -38.29 -11.99
CA THR A 522 -2.17 -38.09 -12.60
C THR A 522 -2.20 -38.48 -14.09
N PRO A 523 -1.97 -37.56 -15.05
CA PRO A 523 -1.78 -37.95 -16.45
C PRO A 523 -0.45 -38.69 -16.62
N GLU A 524 -0.42 -39.72 -17.48
CA GLU A 524 0.72 -40.64 -17.68
C GLU A 524 2.06 -39.96 -18.02
N THR A 525 2.05 -38.68 -18.42
CA THR A 525 3.25 -37.81 -18.48
C THR A 525 2.82 -36.34 -18.38
N GLY A 526 3.12 -35.63 -17.29
CA GLY A 526 2.77 -34.20 -17.21
C GLY A 526 3.44 -33.44 -16.07
N LYS A 527 4.26 -32.44 -16.41
CA LYS A 527 4.72 -31.40 -15.47
C LYS A 527 3.60 -30.36 -15.35
N SER A 528 3.14 -30.05 -14.13
CA SER A 528 2.07 -29.07 -13.91
C SER A 528 2.58 -27.88 -13.08
N VAL A 529 2.50 -26.68 -13.63
CA VAL A 529 2.81 -25.45 -12.88
C VAL A 529 1.57 -25.09 -12.06
N LEU A 530 1.67 -25.06 -10.72
CA LEU A 530 0.51 -24.83 -9.84
C LEU A 530 0.23 -23.35 -9.60
N HIS A 531 1.23 -22.48 -9.68
CA HIS A 531 1.04 -21.04 -9.53
C HIS A 531 2.24 -20.27 -10.08
N ARG A 532 2.00 -19.16 -10.80
CA ARG A 532 3.04 -18.17 -11.10
C ARG A 532 2.90 -17.00 -10.14
N ILE A 533 3.99 -16.59 -9.51
CA ILE A 533 4.07 -15.39 -8.66
C ILE A 533 5.07 -14.43 -9.31
N LYS A 534 4.90 -13.12 -9.13
CA LYS A 534 5.85 -12.11 -9.63
C LYS A 534 7.18 -12.28 -8.87
N GLY A 535 8.11 -13.05 -9.45
CA GLY A 535 9.37 -13.46 -8.83
C GLY A 535 9.62 -14.97 -8.78
N GLY A 536 8.70 -15.83 -9.25
CA GLY A 536 8.93 -17.27 -9.18
C GLY A 536 7.75 -18.13 -9.64
N GLU A 537 7.95 -19.44 -9.71
CA GLU A 537 6.89 -20.41 -10.08
C GLU A 537 6.81 -21.54 -9.04
N LEU A 538 5.63 -21.81 -8.49
CA LEU A 538 5.37 -23.05 -7.75
C LEU A 538 5.06 -24.16 -8.75
N LYS A 539 5.85 -25.24 -8.73
CA LYS A 539 5.70 -26.37 -9.67
C LYS A 539 5.45 -27.66 -8.91
N LEU A 540 4.44 -28.41 -9.36
CA LEU A 540 4.24 -29.80 -8.94
C LEU A 540 4.53 -30.70 -10.14
N VAL A 541 5.50 -31.57 -9.98
CA VAL A 541 5.93 -32.53 -10.97
C VAL A 541 5.54 -33.90 -10.46
N SER A 542 4.50 -34.52 -11.02
CA SER A 542 4.23 -35.91 -10.68
C SER A 542 5.23 -36.83 -11.38
N THR A 543 5.85 -37.74 -10.63
CA THR A 543 6.82 -38.72 -11.15
C THR A 543 6.29 -40.15 -11.02
N SER A 544 4.99 -40.35 -10.75
CA SER A 544 4.42 -41.67 -10.53
C SER A 544 4.45 -42.53 -11.81
N LEU A 545 5.58 -43.18 -12.05
CA LEU A 545 5.70 -44.37 -12.89
C LEU A 545 4.99 -45.51 -12.18
N THR A 546 3.74 -45.79 -12.56
CA THR A 546 3.20 -47.13 -12.38
C THR A 546 3.46 -47.90 -13.67
N LYS A 547 4.40 -48.85 -13.61
CA LYS A 547 4.43 -50.00 -14.51
C LYS A 547 3.05 -50.66 -14.42
N LEU A 548 2.32 -50.66 -15.53
CA LEU A 548 1.22 -51.60 -15.76
C LEU A 548 1.85 -52.95 -16.14
N ASP A 549 1.66 -53.96 -15.28
CA ASP A 549 1.67 -55.37 -15.70
C ASP A 549 0.36 -55.68 -16.43
#